data_AF-A0A2S7FC29-F1
#
_entry.id   AF-A0A2S7FC29-F1
#
_cell.length_a   1.000
_cell.length_b   1.000
_cell.length_c   1.000
_cell.angle_alpha   90.00
_cell.angle_beta   90.00
_cell.angle_gamma   90.00
#
_symmetry.space_group_name_H-M   'P 1'
#
loop_
_entity.id
_entity.type
_entity.pdbx_description
1 polymer ?
#
loop_
_entity_poly.entity_id
_entity_poly.type
_entity_poly.pdbx_seq_one_letter_code
_entity_poly.pdbx_strand_id
1 'polypeptide(L)'
;MYQYGDGGKADMLAMLHQIQPRIKDHMLKDIVTQTADKVSSLAPEVCSKLISSAKNRKLYERDHSIIERLAKAKAKSKQLVNTEQKKDTSRRKEQSL
;
A
#
# COMPACT_ATOMS: atom_id res chain seq x y z
N MET A 1 12.40 -0.90 5.66
CA MET A 1 11.64 -1.36 6.85
C MET A 1 10.76 -2.55 6.46
N TYR A 2 9.51 -2.35 6.00
CA TYR A 2 8.59 -3.46 5.65
C TYR A 2 9.17 -4.49 4.67
N GLN A 3 9.78 -4.02 3.57
CA GLN A 3 10.26 -4.88 2.48
C GLN A 3 11.62 -5.55 2.74
N TYR A 4 12.43 -5.01 3.65
CA TYR A 4 13.86 -5.35 3.77
C TYR A 4 14.31 -5.58 5.22
N GLY A 5 13.36 -5.67 6.16
CA GLY A 5 13.65 -5.82 7.58
C GLY A 5 13.43 -7.23 8.11
N ASP A 6 13.30 -8.24 7.25
CA ASP A 6 12.85 -9.57 7.70
C ASP A 6 13.87 -10.26 8.63
N GLY A 7 15.17 -10.11 8.37
CA GLY A 7 16.23 -10.49 9.32
C GLY A 7 16.62 -9.40 10.31
N GLY A 8 15.73 -8.44 10.57
CA GLY A 8 15.89 -7.44 11.61
C GLY A 8 16.90 -6.33 11.30
N LYS A 9 17.55 -5.82 12.35
CA LYS A 9 18.43 -4.64 12.28
C LYS A 9 19.62 -4.84 11.33
N ALA A 10 20.30 -5.98 11.44
CA ALA A 10 21.52 -6.26 10.68
C ALA A 10 21.25 -6.31 9.17
N ASP A 11 20.25 -7.09 8.76
CA ASP A 11 19.82 -7.19 7.36
C ASP A 11 19.39 -5.84 6.81
N MET A 12 18.67 -5.06 7.61
CA MET A 12 18.25 -3.74 7.20
C MET A 12 19.44 -2.81 6.94
N LEU A 13 20.44 -2.80 7.81
CA LEU A 13 21.66 -2.01 7.61
C LEU A 13 22.46 -2.49 6.40
N ALA A 14 22.60 -3.81 6.24
CA ALA A 14 23.28 -4.41 5.10
C ALA A 14 22.63 -3.98 3.78
N MET A 15 21.30 -4.03 3.71
CA MET A 15 20.55 -3.57 2.55
C MET A 15 20.72 -2.07 2.28
N LEU A 16 20.66 -1.22 3.32
CA LEU A 16 20.84 0.23 3.17
C LEU A 16 22.25 0.56 2.65
N HIS A 17 23.29 -0.06 3.21
CA HIS A 17 24.66 0.12 2.74
C HIS A 17 24.88 -0.41 1.33
N GLN A 18 24.21 -1.50 0.94
CA GLN A 18 24.29 -2.05 -0.41
C GLN A 18 23.67 -1.13 -1.47
N ILE A 19 22.54 -0.47 -1.16
CA ILE A 19 21.85 0.39 -2.12
C ILE A 19 22.45 1.79 -2.19
N GLN A 20 22.98 2.32 -1.08
CA GLN A 20 23.51 3.68 -0.99
C GLN A 20 24.46 4.08 -2.13
N PRO A 21 25.48 3.29 -2.52
CA PRO A 21 26.41 3.67 -3.59
C PRO A 21 25.77 3.66 -4.99
N ARG A 22 24.60 3.02 -5.16
CA ARG A 22 23.89 2.93 -6.44
C ARG A 22 22.92 4.09 -6.68
N ILE A 23 22.63 4.89 -5.64
CA ILE A 23 21.68 6.00 -5.72
C ILE A 23 22.37 7.21 -6.33
N LYS A 24 21.86 7.66 -7.48
CA LYS A 24 22.32 8.88 -8.16
C LYS A 24 21.66 10.15 -7.62
N ASP A 25 20.43 10.03 -7.14
CA ASP A 25 19.66 11.15 -6.61
C ASP A 25 20.20 11.57 -5.23
N HIS A 26 20.66 12.81 -5.11
CA HIS A 26 21.33 13.28 -3.89
C HIS A 26 20.37 13.28 -2.69
N MET A 27 19.12 13.70 -2.88
CA MET A 27 18.13 13.75 -1.80
C MET A 27 17.83 12.35 -1.27
N LEU A 28 17.61 11.39 -2.16
CA LEU A 28 17.37 10.01 -1.81
C LEU A 28 18.59 9.38 -1.13
N LYS A 29 19.80 9.72 -1.60
CA LYS A 29 21.04 9.26 -0.97
C LYS A 29 21.13 9.76 0.48
N ASP A 30 20.87 11.05 0.71
CA ASP A 30 20.85 11.65 2.06
C ASP A 30 19.79 10.98 2.96
N ILE A 31 18.60 10.74 2.42
CA ILE A 31 17.53 10.05 3.15
C ILE A 31 17.97 8.63 3.55
N VAL A 32 18.62 7.90 2.65
CA VAL A 32 19.12 6.54 2.91
C VAL A 32 20.24 6.55 3.95
N THR A 33 21.19 7.47 3.85
CA THR A 33 22.29 7.62 4.83
C THR A 33 21.74 7.97 6.21
N GLN A 34 20.88 8.99 6.33
CA GLN A 34 20.26 9.35 7.60
C GLN A 34 19.40 8.22 8.17
N THR A 35 18.77 7.41 7.32
CA THR A 35 18.02 6.24 7.76
C THR A 35 18.96 5.16 8.30
N ALA A 36 20.10 4.91 7.66
CA ALA A 36 21.10 3.96 8.14
C ALA A 36 21.65 4.39 9.50
N ASP A 37 21.97 5.67 9.69
CA ASP A 37 22.43 6.21 10.97
C ASP A 37 21.39 6.05 12.09
N LYS A 38 20.12 6.38 11.79
CA LYS A 38 19.03 6.18 12.76
C LYS A 38 18.83 4.70 13.09
N VAL A 39 18.92 3.80 12.11
CA VAL A 39 18.78 2.36 12.36
C VAL A 39 19.96 1.84 13.17
N SER A 40 21.18 2.32 12.91
CA SER A 40 22.39 1.88 13.62
C SER A 40 22.35 2.29 15.10
N SER A 41 21.78 3.46 15.41
CA SER A 41 21.62 3.94 16.79
C SER A 41 20.49 3.25 17.59
N LEU A 42 19.56 2.57 16.92
CA LEU A 42 18.46 1.86 17.60
C LEU A 42 18.91 0.54 18.20
N ALA A 43 18.36 0.18 19.35
CA ALA A 43 18.54 -1.15 19.90
C ALA A 43 17.83 -2.23 19.02
N PRO A 44 18.38 -3.45 18.89
CA PRO A 44 17.83 -4.48 17.98
C PRO A 44 16.35 -4.78 18.20
N GLU A 45 15.90 -4.82 19.45
CA GLU A 45 14.52 -5.08 19.84
C GLU A 45 13.58 -3.93 19.45
N VAL A 46 14.04 -2.68 19.55
CA VAL A 46 13.29 -1.51 19.09
C VAL A 46 13.17 -1.53 17.56
N CYS A 47 14.26 -1.86 16.86
CA CYS A 47 14.25 -2.01 15.41
C CYS A 47 13.26 -3.12 14.96
N SER A 48 13.27 -4.27 15.64
CA SER A 48 12.33 -5.37 15.36
C SER A 48 10.86 -4.96 15.56
N LYS A 49 10.56 -4.23 16.65
CA LYS A 49 9.23 -3.67 16.89
C LYS A 49 8.81 -2.67 15.80
N LEU A 50 9.72 -1.80 15.38
CA LEU A 50 9.46 -0.84 14.31
C LEU A 50 9.19 -1.53 12.96
N ILE A 51 9.97 -2.55 12.63
CA ILE A 51 9.77 -3.35 11.42
C ILE A 51 8.38 -3.99 11.46
N SER A 52 8.04 -4.65 12.57
CA SER A 52 6.75 -5.32 12.76
C SER A 52 5.58 -4.34 12.66
N SER A 53 5.67 -3.19 13.32
CA SER A 53 4.68 -2.11 13.24
C SER A 53 4.50 -1.60 11.81
N ALA A 54 5.61 -1.38 11.09
CA ALA A 54 5.57 -0.94 9.70
C ALA A 54 4.92 -1.99 8.78
N LYS A 55 5.15 -3.30 9.04
CA LYS A 55 4.49 -4.39 8.29
C LYS A 55 2.99 -4.38 8.53
N ASN A 56 2.58 -4.35 9.79
CA ASN A 56 1.17 -4.38 10.17
C ASN A 56 0.41 -3.18 9.58
N ARG A 57 1.01 -1.98 9.62
CA ARG A 57 0.42 -0.80 8.99
C ARG A 57 0.24 -0.97 7.48
N LYS A 58 1.23 -1.51 6.78
CA LYS A 58 1.14 -1.73 5.32
C LYS A 58 0.08 -2.77 4.95
N LEU A 59 -0.06 -3.83 5.74
CA LEU A 59 -1.12 -4.82 5.55
C LEU A 59 -2.50 -4.20 5.78
N TYR A 60 -2.66 -3.42 6.86
CA TYR A 60 -3.91 -2.72 7.15
C TYR A 60 -4.32 -1.75 6.04
N GLU A 61 -3.40 -0.90 5.58
CA GLU A 61 -3.64 0.05 4.47
C GLU A 61 -4.06 -0.68 3.19
N ARG A 62 -3.38 -1.80 2.87
CA ARG A 62 -3.69 -2.64 1.72
C ARG A 62 -5.10 -3.23 1.83
N ASP A 63 -5.42 -3.84 2.96
CA ASP A 63 -6.70 -4.53 3.17
C ASP A 63 -7.85 -3.53 3.10
N HIS A 64 -7.69 -2.37 3.74
CA HIS A 64 -8.65 -1.28 3.65
C HIS A 64 -8.87 -0.83 2.20
N SER A 65 -7.79 -0.60 1.44
CA SER A 65 -7.88 -0.21 0.02
C SER A 65 -8.62 -1.25 -0.83
N ILE A 66 -8.38 -2.54 -0.59
CA ILE A 66 -9.07 -3.63 -1.27
C ILE A 66 -10.56 -3.63 -0.95
N ILE A 67 -10.93 -3.55 0.34
CA ILE A 67 -12.33 -3.50 0.79
C ILE A 67 -13.05 -2.32 0.14
N GLU A 68 -12.45 -1.14 0.15
CA GLU A 68 -13.04 0.07 -0.44
C GLU A 68 -13.26 -0.09 -1.95
N ARG A 69 -12.28 -0.63 -2.67
CA ARG A 69 -12.40 -0.91 -4.11
C ARG A 69 -13.50 -1.93 -4.41
N LEU A 70 -13.59 -2.99 -3.61
CA LEU A 70 -14.64 -4.01 -3.76
C LEU A 70 -16.03 -3.41 -3.51
N ALA A 71 -16.17 -2.56 -2.50
CA ALA A 71 -17.42 -1.86 -2.21
C ALA A 71 -17.82 -0.93 -3.38
N LYS A 72 -16.88 -0.16 -3.92
CA LYS A 72 -17.11 0.69 -5.10
C LYS A 72 -17.52 -0.12 -6.32
N ALA A 73 -16.86 -1.24 -6.59
CA ALA A 73 -17.21 -2.12 -7.71
C ALA A 73 -18.63 -2.70 -7.56
N LYS A 74 -18.99 -3.17 -6.36
CA LYS A 74 -20.35 -3.65 -6.07
C LYS A 74 -21.40 -2.56 -6.24
N ALA A 75 -21.12 -1.33 -5.79
CA ALA A 75 -22.03 -0.19 -5.96
C ALA A 75 -22.23 0.17 -7.43
N LYS A 76 -21.15 0.22 -8.22
CA LYS A 76 -21.22 0.46 -9.67
C LYS A 76 -22.02 -0.61 -10.39
N SER A 77 -21.80 -1.89 -10.07
CA SER A 77 -22.58 -2.99 -10.65
C SER A 77 -24.08 -2.85 -10.36
N LYS A 78 -24.47 -2.53 -9.11
CA LYS A 78 -25.88 -2.26 -8.77
C LYS A 78 -26.46 -1.07 -9.54
N GLN A 79 -25.70 0.00 -9.72
CA GLN A 79 -26.15 1.16 -10.51
C GLN A 79 -26.37 0.81 -11.99
N LEU A 80 -25.49 0.00 -12.59
CA LEU A 80 -25.63 -0.45 -13.98
C LEU A 80 -26.90 -1.28 -14.16
N VAL A 81 -27.13 -2.27 -13.31
CA VAL A 81 -28.34 -3.11 -13.33
C VAL A 81 -29.62 -2.26 -13.21
N ASN A 82 -29.64 -1.32 -12.27
CA ASN A 82 -30.79 -0.41 -12.09
C ASN A 82 -31.02 0.48 -13.32
N THR A 83 -29.95 0.89 -14.02
CA THR A 83 -30.03 1.74 -15.21
C THR A 83 -30.56 0.96 -16.42
N GLU A 84 -30.14 -0.30 -16.58
CA GLU A 84 -30.63 -1.21 -17.62
C GLU A 84 -32.12 -1.53 -17.41
N GLN A 85 -32.53 -1.81 -16.17
CA GLN A 85 -33.94 -2.06 -15.84
C GLN A 85 -34.84 -0.84 -16.12
N LYS A 86 -34.37 0.38 -15.83
CA LYS A 86 -35.09 1.63 -16.16
C LYS A 86 -35.22 1.86 -17.67
N LYS A 87 -34.19 1.50 -18.45
CA LYS A 87 -34.23 1.62 -19.92
C LYS A 87 -35.21 0.60 -20.54
N ASP A 88 -35.19 -0.65 -20.08
CA ASP A 88 -36.10 -1.69 -20.58
C ASP A 88 -37.57 -1.35 -20.26
N THR A 89 -37.86 -0.90 -19.03
CA THR A 89 -39.20 -0.45 -18.66
C THR A 89 -39.68 0.78 -19.43
N SER A 90 -38.79 1.71 -19.81
CA SER A 90 -39.17 2.86 -20.64
C SER A 90 -39.47 2.44 -22.08
N ARG A 91 -38.66 1.54 -22.66
CA ARG A 91 -38.87 1.01 -24.02
C ARG A 91 -40.19 0.27 -24.18
N ARG A 92 -40.58 -0.57 -23.20
CA ARG A 92 -41.86 -1.30 -23.27
C ARG A 92 -43.07 -0.38 -23.22
N LYS A 93 -42.98 0.75 -22.51
CA LYS A 93 -44.06 1.74 -22.42
C LYS A 93 -44.25 2.50 -23.74
N GLU A 94 -43.16 2.83 -24.44
CA GLU A 94 -43.22 3.49 -25.76
C GLU A 94 -43.79 2.57 -26.85
N GLN A 95 -43.60 1.26 -26.74
CA GLN A 95 -44.12 0.28 -27.72
C GLN A 95 -45.58 -0.13 -27.48
N SER A 96 -46.20 0.34 -26.39
CA SER A 96 -47.59 0.01 -26.01
C SER A 96 -48.58 1.17 -26.27
N LEU A 97 -48.13 2.22 -26.97
CA LEU A 97 -48.89 3.39 -27.42
C LEU A 97 -49.05 3.33 -28.94
#